data_AF-A0A4Q9NAU7-F1
#
_entry.id   AF-A0A4Q9NAU7-F1
#
_cell.length_a   1.000
_cell.length_b   1.000
_cell.length_c   1.000
_cell.angle_alpha   90.00
_cell.angle_beta   90.00
_cell.angle_gamma   90.00
#
_symmetry.space_group_name_H-M   'P 1'
#
loop_
_entity.id
_entity.type
_entity.pdbx_description
1 polymer ?
#
loop_
_entity_poly.entity_id
_entity_poly.type
_entity_poly.pdbx_seq_one_letter_code
_entity_poly.pdbx_strand_id
1 'polypeptide(L)'
;MLSSPRSNVHAQDDKTAELEVRVKDMVHSAFWNEALESLSSSSADKQLPRLRRLYEDLLEAVKPLLPGRHPVIVTLSLPLSPTSAPLRSAATHLREILVALRERASPARDAYVDGLIQALDEPNQLATTEELARLVADTARSILQLTEWMKDDLSQFMVGSVEEKDLKAMITQQAMLREKSLILQLWAPGRIELSWKAWLGGLDTSVYPGAETVQPPHHRWAYRLVQALATNAPITCPLPTIRIPGTDSPEQHAGESEDVESPQNILPPPFFVTTPALLTAQNYLQALVIAASLRSLVRLPASSLPASSGDNPASFTERIWTLLRSSVDEEPGTENTKVVNLADEVVRVRRVCADDAHPCGPEEEARLRAAVDRTLQPRDPVFLLLQKRLMQALAAWLVSSPGPSGRSGSASPNGRASTPVHMQTGRERPGKRPRLHLGLDNPKSVFVAWERERRKPLVIKGFEDDVLAREIWETFKKVGMVVDWTDRVWQDLVETGEIGGLPEDGKPEGAREQQGKDTGADAHV
;
A
#
# COMPACT_ATOMS: atom_id res chain seq x y z
N MET A 1 7.81 1.19 -48.14
CA MET A 1 8.90 0.87 -47.19
C MET A 1 9.34 2.16 -46.54
N LEU A 2 8.88 2.44 -45.33
CA LEU A 2 9.27 3.59 -44.51
C LEU A 2 9.80 3.03 -43.20
N SER A 3 11.10 3.22 -42.96
CA SER A 3 11.83 2.69 -41.80
C SER A 3 11.51 3.54 -40.57
N SER A 4 11.16 2.87 -39.48
CA SER A 4 10.75 3.44 -38.19
C SER A 4 11.82 4.35 -37.55
N PRO A 5 11.42 5.45 -36.86
CA PRO A 5 12.32 6.33 -36.11
C PRO A 5 12.72 5.81 -34.71
N ARG A 6 12.35 4.57 -34.35
CA ARG A 6 12.54 4.02 -32.98
C ARG A 6 13.95 3.51 -32.68
N SER A 7 14.78 3.23 -33.68
CA SER A 7 16.15 2.70 -33.49
C SER A 7 17.20 3.77 -33.20
N ASN A 8 16.95 5.04 -33.52
CA ASN A 8 17.91 6.13 -33.26
C ASN A 8 17.90 6.63 -31.81
N VAL A 9 16.80 6.45 -31.06
CA VAL A 9 16.71 6.93 -29.67
C VAL A 9 17.59 6.08 -28.75
N HIS A 10 17.53 4.74 -28.85
CA HIS A 10 18.39 3.85 -28.07
C HIS A 10 19.88 4.00 -28.38
N ALA A 11 20.25 4.16 -29.65
CA ALA A 11 21.65 4.35 -30.06
C ALA A 11 22.22 5.72 -29.63
N GLN A 12 21.35 6.70 -29.33
CA GLN A 12 21.75 8.02 -28.85
C GLN A 12 21.83 8.04 -27.32
N ASP A 13 20.91 7.35 -26.63
CA ASP A 13 20.95 7.14 -25.18
C ASP A 13 22.20 6.35 -24.74
N ASP A 14 22.59 5.31 -25.49
CA ASP A 14 23.81 4.53 -25.23
C ASP A 14 25.08 5.38 -25.37
N LYS A 15 25.11 6.29 -26.36
CA LYS A 15 26.25 7.21 -26.56
C LYS A 15 26.31 8.27 -25.47
N THR A 16 25.17 8.77 -24.99
CA THR A 16 25.14 9.70 -23.86
C THR A 16 25.56 9.04 -22.56
N ALA A 17 25.16 7.78 -22.33
CA ALA A 17 25.60 7.01 -21.16
C ALA A 17 27.12 6.77 -21.17
N GLU A 18 27.71 6.42 -22.33
CA GLU A 18 29.16 6.28 -22.46
C GLU A 18 29.92 7.60 -22.27
N LEU A 19 29.35 8.73 -22.71
CA LEU A 19 29.93 10.06 -22.50
C LEU A 19 29.85 10.45 -21.02
N GLU A 20 28.75 10.16 -20.34
CA GLU A 20 28.61 10.40 -18.91
C GLU A 20 29.63 9.61 -18.09
N VAL A 21 29.88 8.34 -18.43
CA VAL A 21 30.92 7.52 -17.78
C VAL A 21 32.30 8.14 -17.99
N ARG A 22 32.64 8.51 -19.22
CA ARG A 22 33.95 9.15 -19.53
C ARG A 22 34.13 10.49 -18.84
N VAL A 23 33.09 11.31 -18.77
CA VAL A 23 33.13 12.60 -18.06
C VAL A 23 33.29 12.38 -16.56
N LYS A 24 32.57 11.41 -15.97
CA LYS A 24 32.75 11.03 -14.57
C LYS A 24 34.19 10.60 -14.29
N ASP A 25 34.76 9.72 -15.11
CA ASP A 25 36.15 9.26 -14.94
C ASP A 25 37.16 10.41 -15.06
N MET A 26 36.94 11.34 -15.99
CA MET A 26 37.78 12.53 -16.15
C MET A 26 37.66 13.49 -14.96
N VAL A 27 36.45 13.69 -14.42
CA VAL A 27 36.22 14.54 -13.25
C VAL A 27 36.81 13.89 -11.99
N HIS A 28 36.62 12.57 -11.81
CA HIS A 28 37.20 11.82 -10.69
C HIS A 28 38.73 11.84 -10.73
N SER A 29 39.34 11.64 -11.90
CA SER A 29 40.80 11.73 -12.04
C SER A 29 41.32 13.14 -11.81
N ALA A 30 40.66 14.18 -12.34
CA ALA A 30 41.00 15.57 -12.09
C ALA A 30 40.93 15.93 -10.59
N PHE A 31 39.88 15.49 -9.90
CA PHE A 31 39.71 15.72 -8.46
C PHE A 31 40.87 15.13 -7.64
N TRP A 32 41.30 13.91 -7.96
CA TRP A 32 42.39 13.25 -7.23
C TRP A 32 43.77 13.82 -7.58
N ASN A 33 43.97 14.25 -8.82
CA ASN A 33 45.21 14.94 -9.22
C ASN A 33 45.34 16.30 -8.50
N GLU A 34 44.26 17.08 -8.45
CA GLU A 34 44.21 18.34 -7.68
C GLU A 34 44.40 18.09 -6.17
N ALA A 35 43.85 17.00 -5.63
CA ALA A 35 44.07 16.59 -4.25
C ALA A 35 45.56 16.32 -3.98
N LEU A 36 46.21 15.55 -4.85
CA LEU A 36 47.61 15.18 -4.73
C LEU A 36 48.50 16.41 -4.83
N GLU A 37 48.27 17.30 -5.79
CA GLU A 37 49.02 18.56 -5.93
C GLU A 37 48.89 19.45 -4.70
N SER A 38 47.67 19.58 -4.15
CA SER A 38 47.40 20.38 -2.95
C SER A 38 48.07 19.77 -1.69
N LEU A 39 48.01 18.45 -1.54
CA LEU A 39 48.59 17.72 -0.41
C LEU A 39 50.12 17.64 -0.48
N SER A 40 50.69 17.62 -1.68
CA SER A 40 52.15 17.55 -1.91
C SER A 40 52.84 18.90 -1.67
N SER A 41 52.08 19.98 -1.53
CA SER A 41 52.62 21.30 -1.23
C SER A 41 53.25 21.34 0.16
N SER A 42 54.38 22.03 0.32
CA SER A 42 55.13 22.12 1.59
C SER A 42 54.49 23.05 2.64
N SER A 43 53.33 23.65 2.33
CA SER A 43 52.64 24.61 3.19
C SER A 43 51.39 24.00 3.82
N ALA A 44 51.32 24.03 5.15
CA ALA A 44 50.17 23.55 5.92
C ALA A 44 48.86 24.28 5.57
N ASP A 45 48.95 25.56 5.15
CA ASP A 45 47.79 26.39 4.79
C ASP A 45 47.08 25.89 3.53
N LYS A 46 47.79 25.16 2.65
CA LYS A 46 47.21 24.53 1.46
C LYS A 46 46.77 23.08 1.73
N GLN A 47 47.47 22.38 2.63
CA GLN A 47 47.16 20.99 2.98
C GLN A 47 45.89 20.87 3.84
N LEU A 48 45.73 21.71 4.85
CA LEU A 48 44.63 21.63 5.83
C LEU A 48 43.23 21.81 5.21
N PRO A 49 42.98 22.79 4.31
CA PRO A 49 41.68 22.93 3.66
C PRO A 49 41.32 21.73 2.80
N ARG A 50 42.31 21.11 2.13
CA ARG A 50 42.06 19.92 1.30
C ARG A 50 41.79 18.69 2.15
N LEU A 51 42.54 18.49 3.23
CA LEU A 51 42.30 17.40 4.19
C LEU A 51 40.90 17.52 4.83
N ARG A 52 40.46 18.74 5.15
CA ARG A 52 39.12 18.97 5.69
C ARG A 52 38.03 18.48 4.75
N ARG A 53 38.11 18.81 3.44
CA ARG A 53 37.15 18.32 2.44
C ARG A 53 37.15 16.80 2.33
N LEU A 54 38.33 16.18 2.31
CA LEU A 54 38.44 14.72 2.31
C LEU A 54 37.84 14.09 3.57
N TYR A 55 37.93 14.76 4.73
CA TYR A 55 37.31 14.27 5.97
C TYR A 55 35.80 14.41 5.96
N GLU A 56 35.27 15.48 5.36
CA GLU A 56 33.84 15.65 5.13
C GLU A 56 33.29 14.55 4.20
N ASP A 57 34.02 14.22 3.13
CA ASP A 57 33.67 13.12 2.21
C ASP A 57 33.71 11.76 2.92
N LEU A 58 34.76 11.49 3.69
CA LEU A 58 34.91 10.25 4.48
C LEU A 58 33.82 10.15 5.56
N LEU A 59 33.45 11.26 6.19
CA LEU A 59 32.38 11.30 7.18
C LEU A 59 31.05 10.88 6.56
N GLU A 60 30.69 11.43 5.40
CA GLU A 60 29.43 11.09 4.72
C GLU A 60 29.42 9.62 4.26
N ALA A 61 30.57 9.12 3.79
CA ALA A 61 30.69 7.73 3.35
C ALA A 61 30.60 6.71 4.51
N VAL A 62 31.18 7.03 5.67
CA VAL A 62 31.27 6.11 6.83
C VAL A 62 30.04 6.19 7.75
N LYS A 63 29.34 7.33 7.79
CA LYS A 63 28.11 7.55 8.58
C LYS A 63 27.02 6.48 8.44
N PRO A 64 26.70 5.92 7.24
CA PRO A 64 25.72 4.84 7.13
C PRO A 64 26.23 3.51 7.71
N LEU A 65 27.55 3.33 7.83
CA LEU A 65 28.16 2.07 8.24
C LEU A 65 28.45 2.00 9.74
N LEU A 66 28.65 3.13 10.43
CA LEU A 66 28.99 3.19 11.87
C LEU A 66 27.84 3.75 12.73
N PRO A 67 27.70 3.33 14.00
CA PRO A 67 26.73 3.90 14.93
C PRO A 67 27.02 5.40 15.17
N GLY A 68 26.00 6.25 15.24
CA GLY A 68 26.16 7.71 15.38
C GLY A 68 26.93 8.22 16.60
N ARG A 69 27.30 7.37 17.57
CA ARG A 69 28.14 7.68 18.73
C ARG A 69 29.56 7.10 18.65
N HIS A 70 29.94 6.51 17.51
CA HIS A 70 31.26 5.91 17.35
C HIS A 70 32.35 7.00 17.41
N PRO A 71 33.48 6.77 18.10
CA PRO A 71 34.54 7.78 18.28
C PRO A 71 35.05 8.35 16.95
N VAL A 72 35.14 7.54 15.90
CA VAL A 72 35.53 7.98 14.56
C VAL A 72 34.59 9.04 13.96
N ILE A 73 33.27 8.91 14.13
CA ILE A 73 32.30 9.90 13.64
C ILE A 73 32.45 11.22 14.42
N VAL A 74 32.69 11.12 15.73
CA VAL A 74 32.93 12.28 16.59
C VAL A 74 34.23 12.99 16.20
N THR A 75 35.31 12.25 15.95
CA THR A 75 36.60 12.83 15.53
C THR A 75 36.53 13.49 14.14
N LEU A 76 35.83 12.88 13.18
CA LEU A 76 35.65 13.44 11.83
C LEU A 76 34.72 14.67 11.79
N SER A 77 33.85 14.84 12.79
CA SER A 77 32.95 16.00 12.90
C SER A 77 33.55 17.19 13.64
N LEU A 78 34.73 17.03 14.25
CA LEU A 78 35.47 18.10 14.91
C LEU A 78 36.39 18.84 13.94
N PRO A 79 36.61 20.15 14.12
CA PRO A 79 37.55 20.90 13.30
C PRO A 79 38.98 20.35 13.49
N LEU A 80 39.73 20.25 12.39
CA LEU A 80 41.14 19.82 12.42
C LEU A 80 41.95 20.73 13.35
N SER A 81 42.61 20.13 14.33
CA SER A 81 43.55 20.84 15.21
C SER A 81 44.69 21.45 14.38
N PRO A 82 45.15 22.68 14.69
CA PRO A 82 46.31 23.26 14.01
C PRO A 82 47.56 22.46 14.36
N THR A 83 47.96 21.54 13.47
CA THR A 83 49.14 20.69 13.65
C THR A 83 50.26 21.14 12.70
N SER A 84 51.51 21.07 13.19
CA SER A 84 52.70 21.38 12.40
C SER A 84 53.06 20.30 11.37
N ALA A 85 52.39 19.14 11.41
CA ALA A 85 52.59 18.01 10.50
C ALA A 85 51.24 17.37 10.11
N PRO A 86 50.42 18.06 9.29
CA PRO A 86 49.03 17.67 9.04
C PRO A 86 48.87 16.31 8.34
N LEU A 87 49.80 15.93 7.46
CA LEU A 87 49.76 14.64 6.77
C LEU A 87 50.02 13.45 7.69
N ARG A 88 50.88 13.60 8.70
CA ARG A 88 51.15 12.52 9.67
C ARG A 88 49.97 12.28 10.59
N SER A 89 49.35 13.37 11.08
CA SER A 89 48.09 13.29 11.81
C SER A 89 46.96 12.69 10.95
N ALA A 90 46.96 13.00 9.64
CA ALA A 90 45.99 12.40 8.74
C ALA A 90 46.16 10.89 8.58
N ALA A 91 47.40 10.41 8.41
CA ALA A 91 47.70 8.98 8.33
C ALA A 91 47.25 8.23 9.59
N THR A 92 47.45 8.79 10.78
CA THR A 92 46.98 8.18 12.04
C THR A 92 45.46 8.10 12.13
N HIS A 93 44.74 9.14 11.69
CA HIS A 93 43.27 9.11 11.68
C HIS A 93 42.71 8.13 10.63
N LEU A 94 43.31 8.06 9.44
CA LEU A 94 42.90 7.09 8.41
C LEU A 94 43.10 5.65 8.89
N ARG A 95 44.16 5.38 9.65
CA ARG A 95 44.37 4.09 10.31
C ARG A 95 43.26 3.77 11.30
N GLU A 96 42.88 4.70 12.16
CA GLU A 96 41.78 4.50 13.12
C GLU A 96 40.45 4.21 12.42
N ILE A 97 40.19 4.88 11.29
CA ILE A 97 39.02 4.62 10.44
C ILE A 97 39.08 3.19 9.88
N LEU A 98 40.21 2.75 9.34
CA LEU A 98 40.38 1.40 8.78
C LEU A 98 40.21 0.31 9.84
N VAL A 99 40.72 0.52 11.06
CA VAL A 99 40.51 -0.42 12.19
C VAL A 99 39.02 -0.52 12.53
N ALA A 100 38.31 0.61 12.61
CA ALA A 100 36.87 0.62 12.88
C ALA A 100 36.05 -0.02 11.75
N LEU A 101 36.46 0.14 10.49
CA LEU A 101 35.81 -0.51 9.35
C LEU A 101 36.08 -2.02 9.34
N ARG A 102 37.29 -2.47 9.72
CA ARG A 102 37.65 -3.89 9.82
C ARG A 102 36.73 -4.66 10.77
N GLU A 103 36.41 -4.11 11.94
CA GLU A 103 35.54 -4.76 12.92
C GLU A 103 34.13 -5.08 12.39
N ARG A 104 33.72 -4.45 11.29
CA ARG A 104 32.38 -4.58 10.69
C ARG A 104 32.40 -5.07 9.25
N ALA A 105 33.60 -5.26 8.68
CA ALA A 105 33.77 -5.75 7.33
C ALA A 105 33.47 -7.25 7.26
N SER A 106 33.13 -7.73 6.06
CA SER A 106 33.03 -9.17 5.82
C SER A 106 34.43 -9.81 5.87
N PRO A 107 34.57 -11.07 6.34
CA PRO A 107 35.88 -11.74 6.42
C PRO A 107 36.62 -11.82 5.07
N ALA A 108 35.90 -11.71 3.96
CA ALA A 108 36.46 -11.67 2.61
C ALA A 108 37.31 -10.40 2.34
N ARG A 109 37.10 -9.32 3.12
CA ARG A 109 37.77 -8.01 2.94
C ARG A 109 38.89 -7.76 3.93
N ASP A 110 39.04 -8.59 4.96
CA ASP A 110 40.04 -8.40 6.03
C ASP A 110 41.47 -8.28 5.49
N ALA A 111 41.84 -9.14 4.53
CA ALA A 111 43.18 -9.10 3.94
C ALA A 111 43.48 -7.78 3.19
N TYR A 112 42.46 -7.17 2.59
CA TYR A 112 42.60 -5.88 1.90
C TYR A 112 42.76 -4.73 2.92
N VAL A 113 41.95 -4.75 3.98
CA VAL A 113 42.03 -3.74 5.05
C VAL A 113 43.36 -3.85 5.81
N ASP A 114 43.83 -5.06 6.07
CA ASP A 114 45.13 -5.32 6.70
C ASP A 114 46.30 -4.80 5.85
N GLY A 115 46.23 -4.98 4.52
CA GLY A 115 47.22 -4.42 3.60
C GLY A 115 47.26 -2.88 3.64
N LEU A 116 46.11 -2.21 3.75
CA LEU A 116 46.05 -0.76 3.88
C LEU A 116 46.59 -0.26 5.23
N ILE A 117 46.31 -0.97 6.33
CA ILE A 117 46.84 -0.65 7.66
C ILE A 117 48.37 -0.80 7.66
N GLN A 118 48.89 -1.89 7.10
CA GLN A 118 50.33 -2.13 6.99
C GLN A 118 51.03 -1.06 6.14
N ALA A 119 50.41 -0.66 5.01
CA ALA A 119 50.93 0.39 4.14
C ALA A 119 50.98 1.78 4.83
N LEU A 120 50.13 2.03 5.82
CA LEU A 120 50.18 3.24 6.65
C LEU A 120 51.22 3.15 7.79
N ASP A 121 51.54 1.95 8.27
CA ASP A 121 52.48 1.74 9.38
C ASP A 121 53.96 1.79 8.91
N GLU A 122 54.29 1.26 7.72
CA GLU A 122 55.67 1.17 7.20
C GLU A 122 56.38 2.52 6.86
N PRO A 123 55.73 3.53 6.22
CA PRO A 123 56.42 4.72 5.72
C PRO A 123 56.48 5.90 6.70
N ASN A 124 55.85 5.81 7.88
CA ASN A 124 55.67 6.95 8.79
C ASN A 124 56.96 7.54 9.38
N GLN A 125 58.11 6.89 9.21
CA GLN A 125 59.38 7.31 9.82
C GLN A 125 60.39 7.95 8.82
N LEU A 126 60.29 7.69 7.51
CA LEU A 126 61.33 8.07 6.52
C LEU A 126 60.80 8.64 5.19
N ALA A 127 59.49 8.74 4.98
CA ALA A 127 58.91 9.18 3.70
C ALA A 127 59.02 10.70 3.46
N THR A 128 59.21 11.08 2.20
CA THR A 128 59.11 12.47 1.73
C THR A 128 57.66 12.98 1.80
N THR A 129 57.47 14.30 1.80
CA THR A 129 56.13 14.91 1.85
C THR A 129 55.24 14.47 0.67
N GLU A 130 55.82 14.28 -0.52
CA GLU A 130 55.08 13.81 -1.70
C GLU A 130 54.64 12.35 -1.57
N GLU A 131 55.50 11.48 -1.05
CA GLU A 131 55.17 10.07 -0.82
C GLU A 131 54.06 9.93 0.23
N LEU A 132 54.13 10.74 1.29
CA LEU A 132 53.09 10.76 2.33
C LEU A 132 51.77 11.35 1.80
N ALA A 133 51.82 12.37 0.95
CA ALA A 133 50.64 12.93 0.29
C ALA A 133 49.95 11.93 -0.63
N ARG A 134 50.73 11.18 -1.44
CA ARG A 134 50.21 10.08 -2.27
C ARG A 134 49.56 9.00 -1.44
N LEU A 135 50.25 8.54 -0.39
CA LEU A 135 49.73 7.52 0.51
C LEU A 135 48.40 7.93 1.14
N VAL A 136 48.30 9.14 1.71
CA VAL A 136 47.06 9.65 2.31
C VAL A 136 45.92 9.75 1.28
N ALA A 137 46.20 10.20 0.06
CA ALA A 137 45.20 10.31 -1.00
C ALA A 137 44.72 8.93 -1.48
N ASP A 138 45.64 7.98 -1.70
CA ASP A 138 45.32 6.63 -2.15
C ASP A 138 44.59 5.82 -1.07
N THR A 139 44.96 5.99 0.20
CA THR A 139 44.23 5.37 1.31
C THR A 139 42.84 5.98 1.48
N ALA A 140 42.67 7.30 1.38
CA ALA A 140 41.34 7.93 1.40
C ALA A 140 40.44 7.43 0.25
N ARG A 141 41.00 7.30 -0.97
CA ARG A 141 40.30 6.71 -2.12
C ARG A 141 39.89 5.26 -1.84
N SER A 142 40.80 4.48 -1.26
CA SER A 142 40.57 3.07 -0.94
C SER A 142 39.51 2.90 0.15
N ILE A 143 39.46 3.78 1.15
CA ILE A 143 38.41 3.80 2.16
C ILE A 143 37.05 4.09 1.52
N LEU A 144 36.95 5.09 0.65
CA LEU A 144 35.69 5.39 -0.04
C LEU A 144 35.19 4.20 -0.88
N GLN A 145 36.10 3.55 -1.62
CA GLN A 145 35.77 2.33 -2.37
C GLN A 145 35.34 1.18 -1.46
N LEU A 146 36.05 0.97 -0.35
CA LEU A 146 35.70 -0.04 0.64
C LEU A 146 34.32 0.21 1.26
N THR A 147 33.95 1.46 1.53
CA THR A 147 32.61 1.77 2.07
C THR A 147 31.49 1.43 1.10
N GLU A 148 31.67 1.61 -0.21
CA GLU A 148 30.68 1.18 -1.21
C GLU A 148 30.56 -0.35 -1.25
N TRP A 149 31.68 -1.08 -1.26
CA TRP A 149 31.65 -2.53 -1.18
C TRP A 149 31.00 -3.04 0.12
N MET A 150 31.24 -2.37 1.25
CA MET A 150 30.61 -2.73 2.52
C MET A 150 29.10 -2.43 2.53
N LYS A 151 28.64 -1.39 1.82
CA LYS A 151 27.20 -1.12 1.65
C LYS A 151 26.54 -2.21 0.81
N ASP A 152 27.20 -2.65 -0.26
CA ASP A 152 26.73 -3.75 -1.10
C ASP A 152 26.67 -5.06 -0.29
N ASP A 153 27.75 -5.40 0.43
CA ASP A 153 27.81 -6.57 1.32
C ASP A 153 26.69 -6.52 2.39
N LEU A 154 26.45 -5.35 2.99
CA LEU A 154 25.38 -5.14 3.98
C LEU A 154 24.00 -5.33 3.33
N SER A 155 23.79 -4.80 2.13
CA SER A 155 22.52 -4.96 1.40
C SER A 155 22.25 -6.43 1.08
N GLN A 156 23.28 -7.17 0.64
CA GLN A 156 23.19 -8.59 0.32
C GLN A 156 22.98 -9.44 1.58
N PHE A 157 23.67 -9.12 2.68
CA PHE A 157 23.50 -9.79 3.97
C PHE A 157 22.13 -9.51 4.59
N MET A 158 21.64 -8.26 4.52
CA MET A 158 20.29 -7.93 5.00
C MET A 158 19.22 -8.69 4.21
N VAL A 159 19.35 -8.79 2.88
CA VAL A 159 18.40 -9.59 2.08
C VAL A 159 18.49 -11.09 2.41
N GLY A 160 19.68 -11.61 2.73
CA GLY A 160 19.89 -13.02 3.07
C GLY A 160 19.53 -13.41 4.51
N SER A 161 19.42 -12.45 5.45
CA SER A 161 19.20 -12.71 6.89
C SER A 161 17.81 -12.32 7.39
N VAL A 162 16.99 -11.67 6.55
CA VAL A 162 15.62 -11.25 6.89
C VAL A 162 14.67 -12.45 6.79
N GLU A 163 13.91 -12.72 7.86
CA GLU A 163 12.85 -13.73 7.87
C GLU A 163 11.74 -13.33 6.87
N GLU A 164 11.10 -14.30 6.20
CA GLU A 164 10.04 -14.05 5.20
C GLU A 164 8.93 -13.11 5.72
N LYS A 165 8.60 -13.20 7.02
CA LYS A 165 7.61 -12.32 7.67
C LYS A 165 8.07 -10.87 7.73
N ASP A 166 9.34 -10.65 8.01
CA ASP A 166 9.96 -9.32 8.09
C ASP A 166 10.13 -8.74 6.68
N LEU A 167 10.42 -9.58 5.68
CA LEU A 167 10.43 -9.18 4.27
C LEU A 167 9.03 -8.76 3.81
N LYS A 168 7.99 -9.55 4.12
CA LYS A 168 6.60 -9.20 3.82
C LYS A 168 6.22 -7.87 4.47
N ALA A 169 6.58 -7.64 5.73
CA ALA A 169 6.36 -6.38 6.43
C ALA A 169 7.05 -5.20 5.74
N MET A 170 8.33 -5.35 5.38
CA MET A 170 9.11 -4.31 4.70
C MET A 170 8.55 -3.98 3.32
N ILE A 171 8.22 -4.99 2.51
CA ILE A 171 7.61 -4.80 1.18
C ILE A 171 6.27 -4.11 1.31
N THR A 172 5.43 -4.53 2.27
CA THR A 172 4.13 -3.91 2.53
C THR A 172 4.31 -2.43 2.87
N GLN A 173 5.20 -2.10 3.81
CA GLN A 173 5.48 -0.72 4.19
C GLN A 173 5.99 0.12 3.01
N GLN A 174 6.91 -0.43 2.21
CA GLN A 174 7.43 0.25 1.04
C GLN A 174 6.36 0.49 -0.02
N ALA A 175 5.46 -0.49 -0.25
CA ALA A 175 4.35 -0.36 -1.16
C ALA A 175 3.36 0.74 -0.70
N MET A 176 3.04 0.80 0.59
CA MET A 176 2.20 1.86 1.16
C MET A 176 2.79 3.26 0.95
N LEU A 177 4.10 3.43 1.23
CA LEU A 177 4.79 4.70 1.04
C LEU A 177 4.84 5.12 -0.44
N ARG A 178 5.07 4.16 -1.34
CA ARG A 178 5.09 4.41 -2.78
C ARG A 178 3.71 4.77 -3.32
N GLU A 179 2.65 4.11 -2.86
CA GLU A 179 1.28 4.46 -3.24
C GLU A 179 0.92 5.88 -2.79
N LYS A 180 1.17 6.21 -1.52
CA LYS A 180 0.90 7.55 -0.99
C LYS A 180 1.70 8.61 -1.74
N SER A 181 2.98 8.36 -2.03
CA SER A 181 3.79 9.32 -2.80
C SER A 181 3.30 9.49 -4.24
N LEU A 182 2.92 8.40 -4.91
CA LEU A 182 2.40 8.43 -6.27
C LEU A 182 1.08 9.19 -6.37
N ILE A 183 0.14 8.93 -5.46
CA ILE A 183 -1.15 9.64 -5.46
C ILE A 183 -0.95 11.12 -5.11
N LEU A 184 -0.05 11.47 -4.18
CA LEU A 184 0.26 12.87 -3.86
C LEU A 184 1.01 13.62 -4.98
N GLN A 185 1.73 12.91 -5.85
CA GLN A 185 2.30 13.49 -7.07
C GLN A 185 1.24 13.80 -8.12
N LEU A 186 0.19 12.98 -8.20
CA LEU A 186 -0.88 13.10 -9.18
C LEU A 186 -1.99 14.08 -8.72
N TRP A 187 -2.34 14.10 -7.44
CA TRP A 187 -3.37 14.97 -6.86
C TRP A 187 -2.83 15.79 -5.69
N ALA A 188 -3.14 17.09 -5.69
CA ALA A 188 -2.87 17.95 -4.54
C ALA A 188 -3.72 17.51 -3.32
N PRO A 189 -3.17 17.56 -2.09
CA PRO A 189 -3.86 17.11 -0.87
C PRO A 189 -5.27 17.69 -0.71
N GLY A 190 -5.45 19.00 -0.90
CA GLY A 190 -6.76 19.64 -0.77
C GLY A 190 -7.80 19.14 -1.78
N ARG A 191 -7.39 18.69 -2.99
CA ARG A 191 -8.33 18.05 -3.94
C ARG A 191 -8.73 16.65 -3.49
N ILE A 192 -7.80 15.89 -2.89
CA ILE A 192 -8.09 14.57 -2.36
C ILE A 192 -9.11 14.69 -1.23
N GLU A 193 -8.88 15.58 -0.27
CA GLU A 193 -9.77 15.84 0.87
C GLU A 193 -11.18 16.26 0.44
N LEU A 194 -11.27 17.22 -0.50
CA LEU A 194 -12.56 17.67 -1.04
C LEU A 194 -13.30 16.53 -1.75
N SER A 195 -12.61 15.76 -2.59
CA SER A 195 -13.20 14.63 -3.30
C SER A 195 -13.67 13.53 -2.33
N TRP A 196 -12.92 13.26 -1.27
CA TRP A 196 -13.25 12.30 -0.24
C TRP A 196 -14.49 12.73 0.55
N LYS A 197 -14.51 13.98 1.04
CA LYS A 197 -15.65 14.55 1.78
C LYS A 197 -16.93 14.58 0.91
N ALA A 198 -16.82 15.00 -0.35
CA ALA A 198 -17.94 15.01 -1.29
C ALA A 198 -18.47 13.60 -1.57
N TRP A 199 -17.56 12.62 -1.79
CA TRP A 199 -17.94 11.24 -2.03
C TRP A 199 -18.63 10.60 -0.82
N LEU A 200 -18.16 10.88 0.40
CA LEU A 200 -18.80 10.43 1.64
C LEU A 200 -20.17 11.07 1.87
N GLY A 201 -20.34 12.34 1.48
CA GLY A 201 -21.63 13.04 1.54
C GLY A 201 -22.73 12.38 0.70
N GLY A 202 -22.36 11.60 -0.31
CA GLY A 202 -23.29 10.83 -1.16
C GLY A 202 -23.79 9.51 -0.55
N LEU A 203 -23.49 9.21 0.72
CA LEU A 203 -23.94 7.99 1.38
C LEU A 203 -25.44 8.05 1.70
N ASP A 204 -26.19 7.11 1.14
CA ASP A 204 -27.62 6.95 1.43
C ASP A 204 -27.83 6.10 2.70
N THR A 205 -28.18 6.75 3.81
CA THR A 205 -28.43 6.08 5.10
C THR A 205 -29.73 5.29 5.12
N SER A 206 -30.66 5.52 4.18
CA SER A 206 -31.92 4.77 4.11
C SER A 206 -31.71 3.31 3.69
N VAL A 207 -30.70 3.05 2.84
CA VAL A 207 -30.35 1.70 2.36
C VAL A 207 -29.53 0.94 3.40
N TYR A 208 -28.73 1.66 4.18
CA TYR A 208 -27.82 1.13 5.20
C TYR A 208 -28.06 1.78 6.57
N PRO A 209 -29.12 1.41 7.29
CA PRO A 209 -29.43 2.00 8.60
C PRO A 209 -28.33 1.78 9.64
N GLY A 210 -27.50 0.74 9.48
CA GLY A 210 -26.36 0.47 10.35
C GLY A 210 -25.21 1.48 10.21
N ALA A 211 -25.19 2.31 9.15
CA ALA A 211 -24.12 3.26 8.86
C ALA A 211 -23.99 4.40 9.90
N GLU A 212 -25.08 4.74 10.59
CA GLU A 212 -25.07 5.78 11.65
C GLU A 212 -24.59 5.24 13.00
N THR A 213 -24.70 3.93 13.20
CA THR A 213 -24.37 3.25 14.48
C THR A 213 -22.94 2.69 14.51
N VAL A 214 -22.17 2.90 13.45
CA VAL A 214 -20.83 2.33 13.31
C VAL A 214 -19.86 2.93 14.32
N GLN A 215 -19.14 2.06 15.03
CA GLN A 215 -18.04 2.45 15.91
C GLN A 215 -16.75 1.77 15.43
N PRO A 216 -15.69 2.53 15.13
CA PRO A 216 -15.59 4.00 15.19
C PRO A 216 -16.21 4.70 13.95
N PRO A 217 -16.69 5.95 14.07
CA PRO A 217 -17.52 6.62 13.06
C PRO A 217 -16.81 6.83 11.71
N HIS A 218 -15.48 6.87 11.69
CA HIS A 218 -14.70 6.97 10.46
C HIS A 218 -14.88 5.74 9.55
N HIS A 219 -15.24 4.57 10.06
CA HIS A 219 -15.48 3.37 9.21
C HIS A 219 -16.77 3.47 8.36
N ARG A 220 -17.53 4.57 8.45
CA ARG A 220 -18.71 4.84 7.62
C ARG A 220 -18.40 4.82 6.11
N TRP A 221 -17.16 5.11 5.71
CA TRP A 221 -16.73 5.06 4.32
C TRP A 221 -16.85 3.64 3.72
N ALA A 222 -16.72 2.58 4.53
CA ALA A 222 -16.88 1.21 4.05
C ALA A 222 -18.31 0.94 3.53
N TYR A 223 -19.33 1.51 4.17
CA TYR A 223 -20.72 1.46 3.67
C TYR A 223 -20.86 2.18 2.34
N ARG A 224 -20.18 3.32 2.18
CA ARG A 224 -20.18 4.09 0.93
C ARG A 224 -19.49 3.32 -0.20
N LEU A 225 -18.39 2.64 0.09
CA LEU A 225 -17.73 1.75 -0.88
C LEU A 225 -18.64 0.61 -1.32
N VAL A 226 -19.36 -0.02 -0.38
CA VAL A 226 -20.34 -1.07 -0.70
C VAL A 226 -21.48 -0.52 -1.55
N GLN A 227 -21.96 0.70 -1.25
CA GLN A 227 -22.96 1.36 -2.08
C GLN A 227 -22.46 1.60 -3.52
N ALA A 228 -21.19 2.01 -3.68
CA ALA A 228 -20.57 2.17 -5.00
C ALA A 228 -20.47 0.83 -5.75
N LEU A 229 -20.04 -0.24 -5.07
CA LEU A 229 -19.98 -1.61 -5.62
C LEU A 229 -21.36 -2.17 -5.99
N ALA A 230 -22.43 -1.69 -5.34
CA ALA A 230 -23.79 -2.15 -5.61
C ALA A 230 -24.40 -1.55 -6.88
N THR A 231 -23.78 -0.51 -7.46
CA THR A 231 -24.29 0.12 -8.68
C THR A 231 -24.00 -0.76 -9.90
N ASN A 232 -24.82 -0.60 -10.94
CA ASN A 232 -24.61 -1.27 -12.23
C ASN A 232 -23.61 -0.52 -13.12
N ALA A 233 -23.13 0.66 -12.69
CA ALA A 233 -22.13 1.43 -13.39
C ALA A 233 -20.73 0.97 -12.95
N PRO A 234 -19.79 0.75 -13.89
CA PRO A 234 -18.45 0.29 -13.57
C PRO A 234 -17.74 1.32 -12.70
N ILE A 235 -17.05 0.83 -11.68
CA ILE A 235 -16.20 1.65 -10.83
C ILE A 235 -15.06 2.24 -11.66
N THR A 236 -14.86 3.55 -11.55
CA THR A 236 -13.75 4.26 -12.20
C THR A 236 -13.08 5.25 -11.26
N CYS A 237 -11.77 5.44 -11.42
CA CYS A 237 -11.01 6.49 -10.74
C CYS A 237 -10.20 7.25 -11.81
N PRO A 238 -10.76 8.32 -12.41
CA PRO A 238 -10.13 9.01 -13.52
C PRO A 238 -8.87 9.76 -13.08
N LEU A 239 -7.84 9.75 -13.93
CA LEU A 239 -6.65 10.58 -13.75
C LEU A 239 -7.00 12.07 -13.83
N PRO A 240 -6.26 12.95 -13.13
CA PRO A 240 -6.50 14.38 -13.22
C PRO A 240 -6.14 14.84 -14.64
N THR A 241 -7.17 15.14 -15.44
CA THR A 241 -6.99 15.73 -16.75
C THR A 241 -6.67 17.21 -16.58
N ILE A 242 -5.44 17.59 -16.95
CA ILE A 242 -5.08 19.00 -17.11
C ILE A 242 -5.83 19.47 -18.35
N ARG A 243 -6.91 20.23 -18.17
CA ARG A 243 -7.53 20.95 -19.28
C ARG A 243 -6.51 21.98 -19.75
N ILE A 244 -5.92 21.74 -20.92
CA ILE A 244 -5.07 22.72 -21.60
C ILE A 244 -6.01 23.84 -22.08
N PRO A 245 -5.89 25.08 -21.58
CA PRO A 245 -6.68 26.19 -22.10
C PRO A 245 -6.29 26.42 -23.57
N GLY A 246 -7.21 26.18 -24.50
CA GLY A 246 -6.98 26.39 -25.94
C GLY A 246 -7.21 25.18 -26.85
N THR A 247 -7.55 23.99 -26.32
CA THR A 247 -8.03 22.84 -27.12
C THR A 247 -9.54 22.63 -26.95
N ASP A 248 -10.31 23.71 -26.99
CA ASP A 248 -11.71 23.61 -27.40
C ASP A 248 -11.70 23.63 -28.94
N SER A 249 -11.52 22.47 -29.56
CA SER A 249 -11.96 22.30 -30.94
C SER A 249 -13.49 22.25 -30.91
N PRO A 250 -14.22 23.22 -31.49
CA PRO A 250 -15.67 23.24 -31.48
C PRO A 250 -16.26 22.35 -32.58
N GLU A 251 -15.76 21.13 -32.73
CA GLU A 251 -16.30 20.15 -33.68
C GLU A 251 -16.24 18.74 -33.06
N GLN A 252 -17.40 18.08 -32.97
CA GLN A 252 -17.70 16.74 -32.39
C GLN A 252 -17.96 16.76 -30.87
N HIS A 253 -19.17 16.97 -30.33
CA HIS A 253 -20.49 16.51 -30.76
C HIS A 253 -21.57 17.52 -30.32
N ALA A 254 -22.11 18.26 -31.28
CA ALA A 254 -23.48 18.78 -31.20
C ALA A 254 -24.26 18.04 -32.30
N GLY A 255 -25.03 17.03 -31.89
CA GLY A 255 -25.83 16.21 -32.78
C GLY A 255 -26.25 14.90 -32.12
N GLU A 256 -27.43 14.91 -31.50
CA GLU A 256 -28.27 13.74 -31.18
C GLU A 256 -27.68 12.79 -30.12
N SER A 257 -27.96 12.93 -28.83
CA SER A 257 -29.24 12.53 -28.22
C SER A 257 -29.33 13.08 -26.78
N GLU A 258 -30.46 13.69 -26.41
CA GLU A 258 -30.87 13.75 -25.01
C GLU A 258 -31.17 12.30 -24.51
N ASP A 259 -30.98 12.07 -23.21
CA ASP A 259 -31.17 10.81 -22.44
C ASP A 259 -30.03 9.77 -22.59
N VAL A 260 -29.14 9.47 -21.64
CA VAL A 260 -29.18 9.45 -20.17
C VAL A 260 -27.73 9.67 -19.69
N GLU A 261 -27.44 10.74 -18.95
CA GLU A 261 -26.18 10.80 -18.18
C GLU A 261 -26.19 9.63 -17.19
N SER A 262 -25.49 8.55 -17.52
CA SER A 262 -25.30 7.44 -16.60
C SER A 262 -24.59 8.00 -15.36
N PRO A 263 -25.08 7.71 -14.14
CA PRO A 263 -24.45 8.20 -12.93
C PRO A 263 -23.03 7.64 -12.89
N GLN A 264 -22.03 8.50 -13.06
CA GLN A 264 -20.64 8.09 -13.09
C GLN A 264 -20.27 7.57 -11.69
N ASN A 265 -19.98 6.27 -11.58
CA ASN A 265 -19.56 5.64 -10.33
C ASN A 265 -18.07 5.91 -10.08
N ILE A 266 -17.78 7.16 -9.72
CA ILE A 266 -16.43 7.66 -9.54
C ILE A 266 -16.01 7.46 -8.09
N LEU A 267 -14.88 6.77 -7.89
CA LEU A 267 -14.21 6.66 -6.60
C LEU A 267 -13.21 7.78 -6.36
N PRO A 268 -12.98 8.17 -5.10
CA PRO A 268 -11.99 9.18 -4.76
C PRO A 268 -10.55 8.66 -5.00
N PRO A 269 -9.56 9.57 -5.15
CA PRO A 269 -8.17 9.25 -5.47
C PRO A 269 -7.49 8.19 -4.59
N PRO A 270 -7.79 8.02 -3.28
CA PRO A 270 -7.23 6.94 -2.46
C PRO A 270 -7.45 5.54 -3.02
N PHE A 271 -8.48 5.33 -3.85
CA PHE A 271 -8.76 4.03 -4.48
C PHE A 271 -8.07 3.87 -5.84
N PHE A 272 -7.26 4.81 -6.31
CA PHE A 272 -6.70 4.77 -7.65
C PHE A 272 -5.96 3.46 -7.96
N VAL A 273 -5.07 3.03 -7.04
CA VAL A 273 -4.31 1.78 -7.20
C VAL A 273 -5.17 0.53 -7.01
N THR A 274 -6.20 0.61 -6.16
CA THR A 274 -7.09 -0.52 -5.84
C THR A 274 -8.32 -0.62 -6.77
N THR A 275 -8.51 0.35 -7.66
CA THR A 275 -9.65 0.42 -8.60
C THR A 275 -9.80 -0.83 -9.46
N PRO A 276 -8.74 -1.40 -10.08
CA PRO A 276 -8.87 -2.64 -10.85
C PRO A 276 -9.38 -3.80 -10.00
N ALA A 277 -8.86 -3.96 -8.78
CA ALA A 277 -9.29 -5.01 -7.85
C ALA A 277 -10.76 -4.83 -7.42
N LEU A 278 -11.20 -3.59 -7.22
CA LEU A 278 -12.59 -3.25 -6.92
C LEU A 278 -13.53 -3.52 -8.10
N LEU A 279 -13.10 -3.23 -9.32
CA LEU A 279 -13.86 -3.55 -10.54
C LEU A 279 -14.02 -5.07 -10.70
N THR A 280 -12.95 -5.84 -10.52
CA THR A 280 -13.03 -7.30 -10.53
C THR A 280 -13.97 -7.81 -9.42
N ALA A 281 -13.90 -7.23 -8.22
CA ALA A 281 -14.80 -7.57 -7.13
C ALA A 281 -16.28 -7.22 -7.44
N GLN A 282 -16.54 -6.08 -8.08
CA GLN A 282 -17.88 -5.68 -8.55
C GLN A 282 -18.45 -6.74 -9.51
N ASN A 283 -17.64 -7.18 -10.48
CA ASN A 283 -18.04 -8.20 -11.45
C ASN A 283 -18.30 -9.56 -10.79
N TYR A 284 -17.49 -9.97 -9.82
CA TYR A 284 -17.74 -11.18 -9.04
C TYR A 284 -19.03 -11.09 -8.20
N LEU A 285 -19.31 -9.95 -7.57
CA LEU A 285 -20.55 -9.74 -6.81
C LEU A 285 -21.78 -9.82 -7.73
N GLN A 286 -21.72 -9.24 -8.92
CA GLN A 286 -22.77 -9.35 -9.93
C GLN A 286 -22.95 -10.81 -10.39
N ALA A 287 -21.84 -11.51 -10.69
CA ALA A 287 -21.87 -12.92 -11.06
C ALA A 287 -22.51 -13.81 -9.98
N LEU A 288 -22.22 -13.55 -8.69
CA LEU A 288 -22.86 -14.27 -7.58
C LEU A 288 -24.37 -14.06 -7.55
N VAL A 289 -24.85 -12.82 -7.76
CA VAL A 289 -26.28 -12.52 -7.82
C VAL A 289 -26.94 -13.21 -9.01
N ILE A 290 -26.28 -13.23 -10.17
CA ILE A 290 -26.76 -13.95 -11.37
C ILE A 290 -26.89 -15.45 -11.06
N ALA A 291 -25.83 -16.08 -10.53
CA ALA A 291 -25.84 -17.50 -10.21
C ALA A 291 -26.95 -17.88 -9.21
N ALA A 292 -27.15 -17.07 -8.17
CA ALA A 292 -28.23 -17.25 -7.20
C ALA A 292 -29.62 -17.06 -7.82
N SER A 293 -29.76 -16.09 -8.74
CA SER A 293 -31.02 -15.84 -9.46
C SER A 293 -31.39 -17.02 -10.37
N LEU A 294 -30.43 -17.53 -11.14
CA LEU A 294 -30.62 -18.71 -11.99
C LEU A 294 -30.96 -19.97 -11.18
N ARG A 295 -30.32 -20.14 -10.02
CA ARG A 295 -30.66 -21.23 -9.09
C ARG A 295 -32.11 -21.13 -8.58
N SER A 296 -32.60 -19.92 -8.33
CA SER A 296 -33.98 -19.72 -7.88
C SER A 296 -35.03 -20.13 -8.92
N LEU A 297 -34.70 -20.05 -10.21
CA LEU A 297 -35.57 -20.46 -11.32
C LEU A 297 -35.70 -21.99 -11.43
N VAL A 298 -34.64 -22.73 -11.12
CA VAL A 298 -34.61 -24.19 -11.33
C VAL A 298 -35.32 -24.96 -10.19
N ARG A 299 -35.58 -24.33 -9.03
CA ARG A 299 -36.23 -24.94 -7.84
C ARG A 299 -35.82 -26.40 -7.64
N LEU A 300 -34.54 -26.64 -7.45
CA LEU A 300 -34.01 -27.98 -7.16
C LEU A 300 -34.65 -28.50 -5.85
N PRO A 301 -35.20 -29.73 -5.82
CA PRO A 301 -35.67 -30.32 -4.57
C PRO A 301 -34.51 -30.37 -3.58
N ALA A 302 -34.73 -29.86 -2.37
CA ALA A 302 -33.77 -29.97 -1.28
C ALA A 302 -33.65 -31.45 -0.88
N SER A 303 -32.65 -32.14 -1.42
CA SER A 303 -32.11 -33.41 -0.92
C SER A 303 -33.15 -34.40 -0.37
N SER A 304 -33.93 -35.04 -1.24
CA SER A 304 -34.76 -36.19 -0.86
C SER A 304 -35.00 -37.18 -2.02
N LEU A 305 -33.98 -37.42 -2.85
CA LEU A 305 -33.98 -38.54 -3.80
C LEU A 305 -32.68 -39.36 -3.61
N PRO A 306 -32.76 -40.71 -3.64
CA PRO A 306 -31.60 -41.56 -3.41
C PRO A 306 -30.60 -41.42 -4.55
N ALA A 307 -29.32 -41.52 -4.20
CA ALA A 307 -28.15 -41.38 -5.06
C ALA A 307 -28.06 -42.46 -6.16
N SER A 308 -28.93 -42.42 -7.17
CA SER A 308 -28.89 -43.33 -8.33
C SER A 308 -28.85 -42.64 -9.69
N SER A 309 -28.73 -41.31 -9.74
CA SER A 309 -28.38 -40.57 -10.96
C SER A 309 -27.29 -39.54 -10.65
N GLY A 310 -26.13 -39.71 -11.26
CA GLY A 310 -24.85 -39.05 -10.91
C GLY A 310 -24.75 -37.54 -11.10
N ASP A 311 -25.86 -36.81 -11.21
CA ASP A 311 -25.89 -35.36 -11.46
C ASP A 311 -26.42 -34.61 -10.22
N ASN A 312 -25.51 -34.41 -9.25
CA ASN A 312 -25.78 -33.70 -8.01
C ASN A 312 -26.12 -32.20 -8.25
N PRO A 313 -27.01 -31.56 -7.47
CA PRO A 313 -27.34 -30.12 -7.58
C PRO A 313 -26.13 -29.19 -7.34
N ALA A 314 -25.08 -29.68 -6.66
CA ALA A 314 -23.81 -28.99 -6.52
C ALA A 314 -23.09 -28.80 -7.87
N SER A 315 -23.29 -29.71 -8.82
CA SER A 315 -22.65 -29.66 -10.15
C SER A 315 -23.19 -28.52 -11.02
N PHE A 316 -24.46 -28.13 -10.86
CA PHE A 316 -25.07 -27.03 -11.62
C PHE A 316 -24.52 -25.68 -11.19
N THR A 317 -24.54 -25.41 -9.88
CA THR A 317 -23.99 -24.17 -9.34
C THR A 317 -22.51 -24.04 -9.66
N GLU A 318 -21.75 -25.15 -9.60
CA GLU A 318 -20.34 -25.17 -9.99
C GLU A 318 -20.12 -24.86 -11.47
N ARG A 319 -20.90 -25.45 -12.39
CA ARG A 319 -20.81 -25.15 -13.84
C ARG A 319 -21.22 -23.72 -14.21
N ILE A 320 -22.27 -23.18 -13.60
CA ILE A 320 -22.65 -21.78 -13.81
C ILE A 320 -21.56 -20.87 -13.28
N TRP A 321 -21.04 -21.16 -12.09
CA TRP A 321 -19.99 -20.36 -11.49
C TRP A 321 -18.70 -20.38 -12.31
N THR A 322 -18.27 -21.54 -12.85
CA THR A 322 -17.08 -21.59 -13.71
C THR A 322 -17.27 -20.78 -14.99
N LEU A 323 -18.45 -20.83 -15.61
CA LEU A 323 -18.77 -20.04 -16.80
C LEU A 323 -18.79 -18.54 -16.51
N LEU A 324 -19.34 -18.13 -15.37
CA LEU A 324 -19.35 -16.73 -14.96
C LEU A 324 -17.95 -16.25 -14.58
N ARG A 325 -17.17 -17.05 -13.85
CA ARG A 325 -15.78 -16.73 -13.47
C ARG A 325 -14.91 -16.54 -14.70
N SER A 326 -14.94 -17.45 -15.68
CA SER A 326 -14.15 -17.29 -16.91
C SER A 326 -14.55 -16.06 -17.71
N SER A 327 -15.82 -15.62 -17.61
CA SER A 327 -16.26 -14.36 -18.21
C SER A 327 -15.77 -13.12 -17.44
N VAL A 328 -15.56 -13.20 -16.13
CA VAL A 328 -15.01 -12.09 -15.33
C VAL A 328 -13.50 -11.96 -15.55
N ASP A 329 -12.82 -13.08 -15.78
CA ASP A 329 -11.36 -13.12 -15.99
C ASP A 329 -10.94 -12.86 -17.46
N GLU A 330 -11.89 -12.43 -18.32
CA GLU A 330 -11.70 -12.01 -19.72
C GLU A 330 -10.89 -12.99 -20.60
N GLU A 331 -11.26 -14.28 -20.63
CA GLU A 331 -10.74 -15.18 -21.66
C GLU A 331 -11.24 -14.75 -23.07
N PRO A 332 -10.35 -14.51 -24.05
CA PRO A 332 -10.72 -13.96 -25.35
C PRO A 332 -11.61 -14.94 -26.14
N GLY A 333 -12.75 -14.43 -26.66
CA GLY A 333 -13.63 -15.14 -27.61
C GLY A 333 -15.03 -15.54 -27.10
N THR A 334 -15.44 -15.11 -25.90
CA THR A 334 -16.62 -15.65 -25.23
C THR A 334 -17.92 -14.86 -25.39
N GLU A 335 -17.94 -13.61 -25.89
CA GLU A 335 -19.03 -12.62 -25.65
C GLU A 335 -20.46 -12.97 -26.11
N ASN A 336 -20.65 -13.49 -27.32
CA ASN A 336 -22.00 -13.71 -27.86
C ASN A 336 -22.62 -15.08 -27.56
N THR A 337 -21.86 -16.03 -26.98
CA THR A 337 -22.34 -17.37 -26.62
C THR A 337 -22.74 -17.48 -25.14
N LYS A 338 -22.49 -16.45 -24.33
CA LYS A 338 -22.60 -16.48 -22.84
C LYS A 338 -24.02 -16.69 -22.33
N VAL A 339 -24.97 -15.88 -22.81
CA VAL A 339 -26.37 -15.95 -22.37
C VAL A 339 -27.04 -17.24 -22.85
N VAL A 340 -26.70 -17.66 -24.08
CA VAL A 340 -27.17 -18.93 -24.66
C VAL A 340 -26.68 -20.11 -23.82
N ASN A 341 -25.39 -20.12 -23.43
CA ASN A 341 -24.84 -21.18 -22.59
C ASN A 341 -25.47 -21.22 -21.18
N LEU A 342 -25.79 -20.06 -20.58
CA LEU A 342 -26.49 -20.00 -19.29
C LEU A 342 -27.93 -20.51 -19.39
N ALA A 343 -28.66 -20.11 -20.43
CA ALA A 343 -30.02 -20.57 -20.68
C ALA A 343 -30.07 -22.07 -20.98
N ASP A 344 -29.12 -22.58 -21.76
CA ASP A 344 -29.02 -23.99 -22.09
C ASP A 344 -28.69 -24.86 -20.87
N GLU A 345 -27.85 -24.38 -19.95
CA GLU A 345 -27.55 -25.10 -18.70
C GLU A 345 -28.78 -25.15 -17.77
N VAL A 346 -29.59 -24.09 -17.71
CA VAL A 346 -30.87 -24.06 -16.99
C VAL A 346 -31.85 -25.06 -17.60
N VAL A 347 -31.98 -25.09 -18.93
CA VAL A 347 -32.85 -26.04 -19.65
C VAL A 347 -32.36 -27.48 -19.45
N ARG A 348 -31.05 -27.73 -19.50
CA ARG A 348 -30.46 -29.06 -19.29
C ARG A 348 -30.82 -29.61 -17.92
N VAL A 349 -30.65 -28.82 -16.86
CA VAL A 349 -31.01 -29.27 -15.50
C VAL A 349 -32.50 -29.47 -15.34
N ARG A 350 -33.34 -28.63 -15.96
CA ARG A 350 -34.79 -28.83 -15.94
C ARG A 350 -35.21 -30.11 -16.64
N ARG A 351 -34.59 -30.47 -17.77
CA ARG A 351 -34.85 -31.75 -18.46
C ARG A 351 -34.44 -32.95 -17.61
N VAL A 352 -33.34 -32.86 -16.86
CA VAL A 352 -32.89 -33.92 -15.95
C VAL A 352 -33.84 -34.08 -14.75
N CYS A 353 -34.44 -33.00 -14.27
CA CYS A 353 -35.43 -33.01 -13.18
C CYS A 353 -36.90 -33.12 -13.67
N ALA A 354 -37.13 -33.46 -14.94
CA ALA A 354 -38.48 -33.58 -15.48
C ALA A 354 -39.10 -34.92 -15.06
N ASP A 355 -40.25 -34.86 -14.39
CA ASP A 355 -41.06 -36.01 -14.00
C ASP A 355 -42.32 -36.11 -14.86
N ASP A 356 -43.02 -37.25 -14.85
CA ASP A 356 -44.28 -37.47 -15.58
C ASP A 356 -45.38 -36.43 -15.24
N ALA A 357 -45.29 -35.76 -14.09
CA ALA A 357 -46.19 -34.68 -13.68
C ALA A 357 -45.82 -33.29 -14.26
N HIS A 358 -44.58 -33.08 -14.72
CA HIS A 358 -44.07 -31.82 -15.28
C HIS A 358 -43.13 -32.10 -16.45
N PRO A 359 -43.65 -32.49 -17.62
CA PRO A 359 -42.83 -32.79 -18.79
C PRO A 359 -42.18 -31.51 -19.35
N CYS A 360 -40.86 -31.53 -19.52
CA CYS A 360 -40.11 -30.43 -20.12
C CYS A 360 -40.33 -30.39 -21.64
N GLY A 361 -41.48 -29.87 -22.06
CA GLY A 361 -41.82 -29.66 -23.47
C GLY A 361 -41.19 -28.39 -24.06
N PRO A 362 -41.26 -28.22 -25.40
CA PRO A 362 -40.67 -27.05 -26.08
C PRO A 362 -41.25 -25.70 -25.60
N GLU A 363 -42.50 -25.69 -25.13
CA GLU A 363 -43.13 -24.49 -24.55
C GLU A 363 -42.62 -24.16 -23.13
N GLU A 364 -42.25 -25.16 -22.32
CA GLU A 364 -41.60 -24.91 -21.02
C GLU A 364 -40.17 -24.43 -21.21
N GLU A 365 -39.46 -24.99 -22.17
CA GLU A 365 -38.12 -24.55 -22.56
C GLU A 365 -38.11 -23.09 -23.06
N ALA A 366 -39.04 -22.70 -23.94
CA ALA A 366 -39.16 -21.31 -24.39
C ALA A 366 -39.49 -20.36 -23.22
N ARG A 367 -40.36 -20.78 -22.30
CA ARG A 367 -40.68 -20.03 -21.07
C ARG A 367 -39.49 -19.88 -20.14
N LEU A 368 -38.66 -20.92 -20.01
CA LEU A 368 -37.45 -20.88 -19.17
C LEU A 368 -36.38 -19.97 -19.76
N ARG A 369 -36.17 -19.98 -21.09
CA ARG A 369 -35.26 -19.02 -21.74
C ARG A 369 -35.73 -17.58 -21.53
N ALA A 370 -37.03 -17.31 -21.72
CA ALA A 370 -37.60 -15.99 -21.45
C ALA A 370 -37.48 -15.59 -19.96
N ALA A 371 -37.62 -16.55 -19.04
CA ALA A 371 -37.41 -16.31 -17.61
C ALA A 371 -35.94 -16.01 -17.27
N VAL A 372 -34.99 -16.72 -17.88
CA VAL A 372 -33.56 -16.45 -17.76
C VAL A 372 -33.26 -15.03 -18.26
N ASP A 373 -33.67 -14.69 -19.48
CA ASP A 373 -33.46 -13.36 -20.07
C ASP A 373 -34.05 -12.25 -19.20
N ARG A 374 -35.24 -12.47 -18.62
CA ARG A 374 -35.86 -11.54 -17.68
C ARG A 374 -35.05 -11.40 -16.39
N THR A 375 -34.61 -12.51 -15.77
CA THR A 375 -33.85 -12.47 -14.51
C THR A 375 -32.45 -11.90 -14.63
N LEU A 376 -31.87 -11.93 -15.84
CA LEU A 376 -30.60 -11.28 -16.14
C LEU A 376 -30.73 -9.75 -16.23
N GLN A 377 -31.95 -9.21 -16.33
CA GLN A 377 -32.14 -7.77 -16.34
C GLN A 377 -31.93 -7.18 -14.94
N PRO A 378 -31.10 -6.13 -14.79
CA PRO A 378 -30.84 -5.50 -13.48
C PRO A 378 -32.06 -4.86 -12.80
N ARG A 379 -33.20 -4.78 -13.51
CA ARG A 379 -34.48 -4.24 -13.01
C ARG A 379 -35.42 -5.32 -12.45
N ASP A 380 -35.04 -6.60 -12.53
CA ASP A 380 -35.87 -7.68 -11.98
C ASP A 380 -35.94 -7.59 -10.44
N PRO A 381 -37.13 -7.67 -9.81
CA PRO A 381 -37.28 -7.63 -8.36
C PRO A 381 -36.51 -8.74 -7.63
N VAL A 382 -36.33 -9.93 -8.23
CA VAL A 382 -35.58 -11.04 -7.63
C VAL A 382 -34.09 -10.69 -7.59
N PHE A 383 -33.56 -10.16 -8.70
CA PHE A 383 -32.18 -9.72 -8.82
C PHE A 383 -31.88 -8.62 -7.77
N LEU A 384 -32.73 -7.59 -7.71
CA LEU A 384 -32.57 -6.47 -6.77
C LEU A 384 -32.63 -6.93 -5.31
N LEU A 385 -33.50 -7.88 -4.97
CA LEU A 385 -33.62 -8.40 -3.61
C LEU A 385 -32.39 -9.20 -3.19
N LEU A 386 -31.86 -10.05 -4.07
CA LEU A 386 -30.65 -10.82 -3.82
C LEU A 386 -29.42 -9.92 -3.72
N GLN A 387 -29.29 -8.95 -4.62
CA GLN A 387 -28.23 -7.94 -4.59
C GLN A 387 -28.27 -7.14 -3.30
N LYS A 388 -29.44 -6.61 -2.91
CA LYS A 388 -29.60 -5.85 -1.66
C LYS A 388 -29.17 -6.66 -0.43
N ARG A 389 -29.57 -7.94 -0.34
CA ARG A 389 -29.17 -8.83 0.77
C ARG A 389 -27.67 -9.09 0.80
N LEU A 390 -27.06 -9.39 -0.35
CA LEU A 390 -25.63 -9.63 -0.47
C LEU A 390 -24.81 -8.40 -0.04
N MET A 391 -25.21 -7.22 -0.53
CA MET A 391 -24.50 -5.97 -0.23
C MET A 391 -24.69 -5.53 1.22
N GLN A 392 -25.88 -5.72 1.82
CA GLN A 392 -26.08 -5.46 3.25
C GLN A 392 -25.25 -6.39 4.14
N ALA A 393 -25.14 -7.68 3.76
CA ALA A 393 -24.28 -8.63 4.46
C ALA A 393 -22.80 -8.26 4.34
N LEU A 394 -22.34 -7.84 3.16
CA LEU A 394 -20.97 -7.36 2.94
C LEU A 394 -20.67 -6.15 3.83
N ALA A 395 -21.54 -5.14 3.83
CA ALA A 395 -21.35 -3.94 4.64
C ALA A 395 -21.26 -4.26 6.15
N ALA A 396 -22.19 -5.08 6.65
CA ALA A 396 -22.17 -5.52 8.04
C ALA A 396 -20.90 -6.31 8.37
N TRP A 397 -20.44 -7.17 7.46
CA TRP A 397 -19.22 -7.97 7.62
C TRP A 397 -17.94 -7.12 7.63
N LEU A 398 -17.83 -6.12 6.76
CA LEU A 398 -16.66 -5.24 6.68
C LEU A 398 -16.45 -4.43 7.97
N VAL A 399 -17.56 -3.99 8.57
CA VAL A 399 -17.57 -3.15 9.77
C VAL A 399 -17.59 -3.97 11.07
N SER A 400 -17.87 -5.27 10.99
CA SER A 400 -17.79 -6.16 12.15
C SER A 400 -16.35 -6.21 12.68
N SER A 401 -16.08 -5.53 13.79
CA SER A 401 -14.81 -5.68 14.50
C SER A 401 -14.71 -7.12 15.01
N PRO A 402 -13.56 -7.80 14.85
CA PRO A 402 -13.30 -9.00 15.64
C PRO A 402 -13.32 -8.56 17.11
N GLY A 403 -14.41 -8.89 17.82
CA GLY A 403 -14.40 -8.81 19.28
C GLY A 403 -13.23 -9.66 19.79
N PRO A 404 -12.59 -9.26 20.91
CA PRO A 404 -11.36 -9.90 21.39
C PRO A 404 -11.58 -11.40 21.55
N SER A 405 -11.18 -12.17 20.55
CA SER A 405 -11.29 -13.63 20.53
C SER A 405 -10.12 -14.20 21.31
N GLY A 406 -10.16 -13.98 22.62
CA GLY A 406 -9.57 -14.89 23.57
C GLY A 406 -10.45 -16.14 23.65
N ARG A 407 -9.98 -17.22 23.03
CA ARG A 407 -10.34 -18.63 23.31
C ARG A 407 -11.74 -19.09 22.88
N SER A 408 -11.71 -20.10 22.03
CA SER A 408 -12.75 -21.10 21.77
C SER A 408 -13.66 -21.37 22.98
N GLY A 409 -14.96 -21.15 22.79
CA GLY A 409 -16.00 -21.50 23.76
C GLY A 409 -17.35 -20.90 23.36
N SER A 410 -18.12 -21.64 22.55
CA SER A 410 -19.58 -21.57 22.35
C SER A 410 -20.31 -20.32 22.90
N ALA A 411 -20.67 -19.39 22.03
CA ALA A 411 -21.59 -18.29 22.36
C ALA A 411 -23.01 -18.63 21.85
N SER A 412 -23.83 -19.16 22.75
CA SER A 412 -25.29 -19.22 22.65
C SER A 412 -25.88 -17.79 22.82
N PRO A 413 -27.03 -17.44 22.19
CA PRO A 413 -27.40 -16.04 21.94
C PRO A 413 -28.11 -15.31 23.10
N ASN A 414 -27.96 -15.76 24.35
CA ASN A 414 -28.56 -15.08 25.51
C ASN A 414 -27.56 -15.01 26.66
N GLY A 415 -26.81 -13.90 26.75
CA GLY A 415 -25.82 -13.72 27.81
C GLY A 415 -25.30 -12.29 27.88
N ARG A 416 -25.83 -11.56 28.87
CA ARG A 416 -25.53 -10.18 29.30
C ARG A 416 -24.07 -9.74 29.15
N ALA A 417 -23.91 -8.45 28.82
CA ALA A 417 -22.66 -7.70 28.85
C ALA A 417 -21.77 -8.11 30.02
N SER A 418 -20.55 -8.56 29.70
CA SER A 418 -19.53 -8.87 30.69
C SER A 418 -19.04 -7.57 31.32
N THR A 419 -19.53 -7.30 32.52
CA THR A 419 -18.92 -6.34 33.45
C THR A 419 -17.47 -6.77 33.75
N PRO A 420 -16.49 -5.85 33.73
CA PRO A 420 -15.10 -6.16 34.05
C PRO A 420 -14.97 -6.58 35.52
N VAL A 421 -14.43 -7.79 35.77
CA VAL A 421 -14.32 -8.45 37.09
C VAL A 421 -13.08 -7.99 37.89
N HIS A 422 -12.48 -6.85 37.56
CA HIS A 422 -11.36 -6.32 38.32
C HIS A 422 -11.46 -4.80 38.50
N MET A 423 -12.01 -4.39 39.64
CA MET A 423 -11.76 -3.07 40.22
C MET A 423 -10.43 -3.14 40.97
N GLN A 424 -9.36 -2.65 40.36
CA GLN A 424 -8.15 -2.30 41.11
C GLN A 424 -8.34 -0.90 41.69
N THR A 425 -8.73 -0.86 42.97
CA THR A 425 -8.59 0.32 43.81
C THR A 425 -7.17 0.40 44.37
N GLY A 426 -6.51 1.55 44.21
CA GLY A 426 -5.50 1.99 45.19
C GLY A 426 -4.09 2.30 44.69
N ARG A 427 -3.75 3.58 44.86
CA ARG A 427 -2.41 4.20 45.03
C ARG A 427 -1.55 4.44 43.78
N GLU A 428 -1.75 5.64 43.27
CA GLU A 428 -0.77 6.44 42.54
C GLU A 428 0.64 6.32 43.15
N ARG A 429 1.59 5.85 42.33
CA ARG A 429 3.01 6.19 42.49
C ARG A 429 3.27 7.43 41.64
N PRO A 430 3.74 8.55 42.21
CA PRO A 430 4.09 9.72 41.41
C PRO A 430 5.39 9.42 40.67
N GLY A 431 5.45 9.68 39.36
CA GLY A 431 6.72 9.78 38.64
C GLY A 431 6.86 9.11 37.27
N LYS A 432 5.83 8.45 36.72
CA LYS A 432 5.89 8.02 35.32
C LYS A 432 5.02 8.93 34.45
N ARG A 433 5.68 9.85 33.76
CA ARG A 433 5.11 10.56 32.60
C ARG A 433 4.52 9.51 31.64
N PRO A 434 3.31 9.70 31.10
CA PRO A 434 2.79 8.82 30.07
C PRO A 434 3.69 8.98 28.84
N ARG A 435 4.46 7.94 28.52
CA ARG A 435 5.10 7.83 27.22
C ARG A 435 3.99 7.50 26.24
N LEU A 436 3.71 8.43 25.34
CA LEU A 436 3.05 8.13 24.07
C LEU A 436 3.85 7.01 23.40
N HIS A 437 3.31 5.80 23.46
CA HIS A 437 3.78 4.70 22.63
C HIS A 437 3.29 4.98 21.20
N LEU A 438 4.07 5.77 20.45
CA LEU A 438 4.12 5.54 19.01
C LEU A 438 4.65 4.11 18.85
N GLY A 439 3.85 3.22 18.29
CA GLY A 439 4.13 1.78 18.15
C GLY A 439 5.31 1.44 17.23
N LEU A 440 6.49 2.00 17.49
CA LEU A 440 7.74 1.72 16.77
C LEU A 440 8.68 0.75 17.52
N ASP A 441 8.41 0.39 18.78
CA ASP A 441 9.35 -0.40 19.59
C ASP A 441 8.99 -1.89 19.73
N ASN A 442 8.09 -2.43 18.90
CA ASN A 442 7.87 -3.89 18.86
C ASN A 442 7.86 -4.42 17.41
N PRO A 443 9.03 -4.80 16.86
CA PRO A 443 9.13 -5.31 15.49
C PRO A 443 8.47 -6.68 15.28
N LYS A 444 7.88 -7.32 16.31
CA LYS A 444 7.39 -8.71 16.23
C LYS A 444 5.87 -8.90 16.20
N SER A 445 5.03 -7.86 16.10
CA SER A 445 3.57 -8.09 16.20
C SER A 445 2.61 -7.19 15.41
N VAL A 446 3.04 -6.10 14.76
CA VAL A 446 2.06 -5.14 14.18
C VAL A 446 2.04 -5.11 12.64
N PHE A 447 3.15 -5.44 11.98
CA PHE A 447 3.24 -5.34 10.51
C PHE A 447 2.92 -6.62 9.74
N VAL A 448 2.97 -7.81 10.37
CA VAL A 448 2.87 -9.10 9.65
C VAL A 448 1.43 -9.43 9.23
N ALA A 449 0.44 -8.84 9.88
CA ALA A 449 -0.98 -9.01 9.57
C ALA A 449 -1.61 -7.65 9.30
N TRP A 450 -1.39 -7.11 8.09
CA TRP A 450 -2.08 -5.89 7.71
C TRP A 450 -3.59 -6.12 7.48
N GLU A 451 -3.94 -7.35 7.12
CA GLU A 451 -5.31 -7.83 7.00
C GLU A 451 -5.94 -8.00 8.38
N ARG A 452 -7.16 -7.50 8.55
CA ARG A 452 -7.97 -7.71 9.75
C ARG A 452 -8.56 -9.12 9.69
N GLU A 453 -8.30 -9.93 10.71
CA GLU A 453 -8.90 -11.26 10.82
C GLU A 453 -10.41 -11.12 11.03
N ARG A 454 -11.18 -11.41 9.98
CA ARG A 454 -12.65 -11.38 10.02
C ARG A 454 -13.19 -12.81 10.10
N ARG A 455 -14.29 -12.99 10.84
CA ARG A 455 -15.00 -14.27 10.89
C ARG A 455 -15.65 -14.57 9.54
N LYS A 456 -15.94 -15.84 9.25
CA LYS A 456 -16.74 -16.20 8.07
C LYS A 456 -18.09 -15.45 8.10
N PRO A 457 -18.58 -14.92 6.97
CA PRO A 457 -19.87 -14.26 6.89
C PRO A 457 -20.98 -15.25 7.27
N LEU A 458 -22.05 -14.73 7.87
CA LEU A 458 -23.25 -15.52 8.14
C LEU A 458 -23.88 -15.96 6.80
N VAL A 459 -24.47 -17.16 6.78
CA VAL A 459 -25.16 -17.70 5.59
C VAL A 459 -26.28 -16.73 5.17
N ILE A 460 -26.22 -16.27 3.92
CA ILE A 460 -27.17 -15.29 3.37
C ILE A 460 -28.32 -16.04 2.72
N LYS A 461 -29.57 -15.70 3.07
CA LYS A 461 -30.76 -16.31 2.47
C LYS A 461 -30.81 -16.08 0.96
N GLY A 462 -30.87 -17.16 0.20
CA GLY A 462 -30.75 -17.15 -1.26
C GLY A 462 -29.37 -17.55 -1.79
N PHE A 463 -28.37 -17.68 -0.90
CA PHE A 463 -27.00 -18.11 -1.21
C PHE A 463 -26.58 -19.30 -0.32
N GLU A 464 -27.50 -20.24 -0.12
CA GLU A 464 -27.34 -21.37 0.79
C GLU A 464 -26.52 -22.52 0.18
N ASP A 465 -26.19 -22.43 -1.10
CA ASP A 465 -25.36 -23.41 -1.81
C ASP A 465 -23.89 -23.29 -1.37
N ASP A 466 -23.24 -24.43 -1.12
CA ASP A 466 -21.85 -24.49 -0.64
C ASP A 466 -20.86 -23.79 -1.59
N VAL A 467 -21.09 -23.87 -2.90
CA VAL A 467 -20.26 -23.19 -3.90
C VAL A 467 -20.46 -21.68 -3.76
N LEU A 468 -21.69 -21.19 -3.73
CA LEU A 468 -21.95 -19.75 -3.58
C LEU A 468 -21.42 -19.22 -2.25
N ALA A 469 -21.58 -19.95 -1.15
CA ALA A 469 -21.10 -19.54 0.16
C ALA A 469 -19.56 -19.43 0.20
N ARG A 470 -18.84 -20.37 -0.44
CA ARG A 470 -17.39 -20.32 -0.59
C ARG A 470 -16.93 -19.11 -1.41
N GLU A 471 -17.61 -18.84 -2.51
CA GLU A 471 -17.23 -17.77 -3.44
C GLU A 471 -17.60 -16.37 -2.93
N ILE A 472 -18.69 -16.26 -2.17
CA ILE A 472 -19.01 -15.08 -1.37
C ILE A 472 -17.86 -14.79 -0.39
N TRP A 473 -17.35 -15.82 0.30
CA TRP A 473 -16.26 -15.64 1.26
C TRP A 473 -14.98 -15.12 0.59
N GLU A 474 -14.57 -15.68 -0.54
CA GLU A 474 -13.39 -15.21 -1.27
C GLU A 474 -13.59 -13.80 -1.84
N THR A 475 -14.78 -13.47 -2.34
CA THR A 475 -15.09 -12.13 -2.83
C THR A 475 -15.11 -11.11 -1.69
N PHE A 476 -15.68 -11.47 -0.53
CA PHE A 476 -15.69 -10.63 0.67
C PHE A 476 -14.28 -10.37 1.17
N LYS A 477 -13.40 -11.38 1.19
CA LYS A 477 -11.97 -11.19 1.49
C LYS A 477 -11.31 -10.20 0.56
N LYS A 478 -11.52 -10.30 -0.76
CA LYS A 478 -10.96 -9.35 -1.74
C LYS A 478 -11.36 -7.91 -1.43
N VAL A 479 -12.64 -7.67 -1.14
CA VAL A 479 -13.13 -6.33 -0.74
C VAL A 479 -12.56 -5.91 0.62
N GLY A 480 -12.50 -6.84 1.59
CA GLY A 480 -11.94 -6.59 2.92
C GLY A 480 -10.46 -6.21 2.88
N MET A 481 -9.67 -6.84 2.01
CA MET A 481 -8.27 -6.48 1.76
C MET A 481 -8.15 -5.05 1.24
N VAL A 482 -8.97 -4.64 0.26
CA VAL A 482 -8.97 -3.25 -0.22
C VAL A 482 -9.34 -2.28 0.90
N VAL A 483 -10.31 -2.66 1.74
CA VAL A 483 -10.72 -1.84 2.88
C VAL A 483 -9.58 -1.66 3.87
N ASP A 484 -8.95 -2.75 4.31
CA ASP A 484 -7.86 -2.73 5.28
C ASP A 484 -6.62 -2.01 4.74
N TRP A 485 -6.33 -2.17 3.45
CA TRP A 485 -5.24 -1.48 2.77
C TRP A 485 -5.47 0.04 2.76
N THR A 486 -6.66 0.48 2.34
CA THR A 486 -7.00 1.90 2.26
C THR A 486 -7.04 2.54 3.64
N ASP A 487 -7.61 1.86 4.64
CA ASP A 487 -7.65 2.28 6.05
C ASP A 487 -6.24 2.55 6.61
N ARG A 488 -5.26 1.72 6.23
CA ARG A 488 -3.87 1.83 6.69
C ARG A 488 -3.04 2.85 5.93
N VAL A 489 -3.17 2.93 4.61
CA VAL A 489 -2.40 3.88 3.78
C VAL A 489 -2.87 5.31 4.03
N TRP A 490 -4.18 5.49 4.20
CA TRP A 490 -4.86 6.77 4.30
C TRP A 490 -5.48 6.99 5.67
N GLN A 491 -4.85 6.47 6.73
CA GLN A 491 -5.36 6.55 8.11
C GLN A 491 -5.65 7.99 8.53
N ASP A 492 -4.78 8.93 8.17
CA ASP A 492 -4.96 10.37 8.41
C ASP A 492 -6.23 10.92 7.76
N LEU A 493 -6.42 10.63 6.47
CA LEU A 493 -7.60 11.05 5.71
C LEU A 493 -8.89 10.36 6.20
N VAL A 494 -8.82 9.10 6.62
CA VAL A 494 -9.96 8.34 7.12
C VAL A 494 -10.40 8.83 8.50
N GLU A 495 -9.45 9.03 9.42
CA GLU A 495 -9.73 9.44 10.80
C GLU A 495 -10.12 10.92 10.92
N THR A 496 -9.38 11.81 10.25
CA THR A 496 -9.52 13.26 10.42
C THR A 496 -10.19 13.96 9.23
N GLY A 497 -10.29 13.28 8.07
CA GLY A 497 -10.74 13.90 6.83
C GLY A 497 -9.71 14.81 6.18
N GLU A 498 -8.47 14.84 6.70
CA GLU A 498 -7.38 15.72 6.27
C GLU A 498 -6.06 14.93 6.19
N ILE A 499 -5.23 15.24 5.21
CA ILE A 499 -3.94 14.56 5.02
C ILE A 499 -2.90 15.25 5.91
N GLY A 500 -2.40 14.52 6.91
CA GLY A 500 -1.45 15.04 7.90
C GLY A 500 -2.08 15.78 9.10
N GLY A 501 -3.40 15.65 9.32
CA GLY A 501 -4.09 16.24 10.47
C GLY A 501 -3.59 15.66 11.81
N LEU A 502 -3.20 16.54 12.73
CA LEU A 502 -3.03 16.17 14.14
C LEU A 502 -4.41 15.80 14.73
N PRO A 503 -4.54 14.71 15.49
CA PRO A 503 -5.81 14.36 16.13
C PRO A 503 -6.26 15.52 17.04
N GLU A 504 -7.54 15.90 16.94
CA GLU A 504 -8.18 17.02 17.64
C GLU A 504 -8.24 16.92 19.19
N ASP A 505 -7.41 16.09 19.83
CA ASP A 505 -7.31 15.99 21.30
C ASP A 505 -6.19 16.85 21.91
N GLY A 506 -5.78 17.89 21.18
CA GLY A 506 -4.65 18.75 21.55
C GLY A 506 -4.97 20.24 21.62
N LYS A 507 -6.16 20.66 22.07
CA LYS A 507 -6.37 22.07 22.45
C LYS A 507 -5.69 22.33 23.80
N PRO A 508 -4.68 23.21 23.88
CA PRO A 508 -4.20 23.68 25.18
C PRO A 508 -5.27 24.60 25.78
N GLU A 509 -5.94 24.14 26.84
CA GLU A 509 -6.57 25.03 27.82
C GLU A 509 -5.47 25.94 28.38
N GLY A 510 -5.42 27.19 27.92
CA GLY A 510 -4.31 28.06 28.28
C GLY A 510 -4.40 29.49 27.77
N ALA A 511 -5.56 30.12 27.84
CA ALA A 511 -5.65 31.59 27.80
C ALA A 511 -6.84 32.06 28.64
N ARG A 512 -6.71 31.95 29.97
CA ARG A 512 -7.39 32.86 30.89
C ARG A 512 -6.72 34.22 30.74
N GLU A 513 -7.27 35.08 29.88
CA GLU A 513 -6.96 36.50 29.95
C GLU A 513 -7.60 37.08 31.20
N GLN A 514 -6.72 37.57 32.07
CA GLN A 514 -7.00 38.32 33.27
C GLN A 514 -7.63 39.66 32.88
N GLN A 515 -8.93 39.82 33.10
CA GLN A 515 -9.53 41.16 33.25
C GLN A 515 -9.24 41.66 34.66
N GLY A 516 -8.09 42.32 34.80
CA GLY A 516 -7.73 43.15 35.95
C GLY A 516 -8.16 44.59 35.72
N LYS A 517 -9.06 45.05 36.58
CA LYS A 517 -9.37 46.44 36.97
C LYS A 517 -8.28 47.50 36.67
N ASP A 518 -8.71 48.61 36.06
CA ASP A 518 -8.42 49.99 36.49
C ASP A 518 -9.58 50.88 36.00
N THR A 519 -10.46 51.36 36.88
CA THR A 519 -10.46 52.66 37.58
C THR A 519 -10.45 53.89 36.64
N GLY A 520 -11.49 54.74 36.78
CA GLY A 520 -11.55 56.06 36.13
C GLY A 520 -12.98 56.56 35.91
N ALA A 521 -13.57 57.13 36.96
CA ALA A 521 -14.78 57.95 36.88
C ALA A 521 -14.49 59.30 36.19
N ASP A 522 -15.38 59.78 35.32
CA ASP A 522 -16.08 61.07 35.45
C ASP A 522 -16.87 61.47 34.19
N ALA A 523 -18.02 62.12 34.46
CA ALA A 523 -18.73 63.16 33.68
C ALA A 523 -20.14 62.81 33.14
N HIS A 524 -21.14 63.42 33.83
CA HIS A 524 -22.43 64.01 33.37
C HIS A 524 -23.36 63.15 32.48
N VAL A 525 -24.62 62.88 32.82
CA VAL A 525 -25.74 63.72 33.34
C VAL A 525 -26.70 62.85 34.14
#